data_AF-A0AAN5DFX1-F1
#
_entry.id   AF-A0AAN5DFX1-F1
#
_cell.length_a   1.000
_cell.length_b   1.000
_cell.length_c   1.000
_cell.angle_alpha   90.00
_cell.angle_beta   90.00
_cell.angle_gamma   90.00
#
_symmetry.space_group_name_H-M   'P 1'
#
loop_
_entity.id
_entity.type
_entity.pdbx_description
1 polymer ?
#
loop_
_entity_poly.entity_id
_entity_poly.type
_entity_poly.pdbx_seq_one_letter_code
_entity_poly.pdbx_strand_id
1 'polypeptide(L)'
;FITGAHDSTLKPLSIELQKILNITSHDKINIFFSIQNTFKVVQQLSTVHNPNSKIFCADFSSLFTNLPHDVVREKLYFLIDTLFDRNNASTTGRSYHKVDVKGIIDFILKNSFAYYGGQLYQQHKGIPQGNNASPQIADLTLAIMEYQYIRNNVKAGHTLAFSLNRTFRYIDDLFHISEKRSEFMRITTEMYHQSLTLEQTNSGPRESAFLDLSMIVKNNGKVQTSLYNKTDDYSFSVVRYPHYQSNIP
;
A
#
# COMPACT_ATOMS: atom_id res chain seq x y z
N PHE A 1 6.90 16.38 1.72
CA PHE A 1 7.14 15.66 3.00
C PHE A 1 5.96 14.73 3.30
N ILE A 2 5.95 13.55 2.68
CA ILE A 2 5.33 12.33 3.23
C ILE A 2 6.39 11.24 3.06
N THR A 3 7.59 11.53 3.58
CA THR A 3 8.55 10.49 3.91
C THR A 3 8.00 9.82 5.13
N GLY A 4 7.75 8.51 5.04
CA GLY A 4 7.19 7.70 6.12
C GLY A 4 7.73 8.15 7.47
N ALA A 5 6.84 8.55 8.37
CA ALA A 5 7.21 9.01 9.69
C ALA A 5 8.16 7.99 10.31
N HIS A 6 9.44 8.38 10.45
CA HIS A 6 10.45 7.50 11.03
C HIS A 6 10.04 7.07 12.44
N ASP A 7 9.21 7.89 13.09
CA ASP A 7 8.68 7.78 14.46
C ASP A 7 7.17 7.55 14.53
N SER A 8 6.56 6.85 13.55
CA SER A 8 5.17 6.41 13.73
C SER A 8 5.09 5.37 14.85
N THR A 9 4.19 5.58 15.81
CA THR A 9 3.94 4.65 16.93
C THR A 9 3.48 3.26 16.47
N LEU A 10 2.98 3.15 15.23
CA LEU A 10 2.55 1.89 14.63
C LEU A 10 3.61 1.23 13.73
N LYS A 11 4.78 1.86 13.55
CA LYS A 11 5.87 1.27 12.76
C LYS A 11 6.31 -0.12 13.26
N PRO A 12 6.38 -0.40 14.58
CA PRO A 12 6.67 -1.74 15.07
C PRO A 12 5.66 -2.79 14.61
N LEU A 13 4.36 -2.45 14.54
CA LEU A 13 3.32 -3.36 14.07
C LEU A 13 3.51 -3.74 12.59
N SER A 14 3.94 -2.79 11.75
CA SER A 14 4.26 -3.04 10.34
C SER A 14 5.47 -3.97 10.16
N ILE A 15 6.52 -3.78 10.97
CA ILE A 15 7.69 -4.65 10.97
C ILE A 15 7.32 -6.08 11.39
N GLU A 16 6.52 -6.23 12.44
CA GLU A 16 6.10 -7.55 12.91
C GLU A 16 5.13 -8.24 11.94
N LEU A 17 4.23 -7.48 11.29
CA LEU A 17 3.39 -8.04 10.22
C LEU A 17 4.25 -8.58 9.08
N GLN A 18 5.25 -7.82 8.63
CA GLN A 18 6.13 -8.26 7.55
C GLN A 18 6.87 -9.56 7.93
N LYS A 19 7.32 -9.70 9.19
CA LYS A 19 7.90 -10.96 9.69
C LYS A 19 6.89 -12.11 9.65
N ILE A 20 5.67 -11.89 10.12
CA ILE A 20 4.59 -12.88 10.12
C ILE A 20 4.28 -13.38 8.72
N LEU A 21 4.15 -12.45 7.76
CA LEU A 21 3.81 -12.77 6.38
C LEU A 21 4.94 -13.50 5.69
N ASN A 22 6.19 -13.10 5.91
CA ASN A 22 7.34 -13.83 5.39
C ASN A 22 7.37 -15.29 5.89
N ILE A 23 7.01 -15.55 7.16
CA ILE A 23 6.96 -16.91 7.73
C ILE A 23 5.82 -17.74 7.13
N THR A 24 4.67 -17.14 6.83
CA THR A 24 3.51 -17.84 6.24
C THR A 24 3.56 -18.01 4.73
N SER A 25 4.62 -17.54 4.06
CA SER A 25 4.79 -17.68 2.61
C SER A 25 5.15 -19.14 2.25
N HIS A 26 4.17 -20.03 2.33
CA HIS A 26 4.42 -21.47 2.20
C HIS A 26 4.71 -21.94 0.75
N ASP A 27 4.45 -21.11 -0.28
CA ASP A 27 4.41 -21.59 -1.67
C ASP A 27 5.19 -20.75 -2.71
N LYS A 28 6.21 -19.96 -2.32
CA LYS A 28 6.91 -19.00 -3.22
C LYS A 28 5.97 -17.97 -3.87
N ILE A 29 4.78 -17.77 -3.30
CA ILE A 29 3.81 -16.75 -3.70
C ILE A 29 4.04 -15.52 -2.81
N ASN A 30 4.13 -14.35 -3.44
CA ASN A 30 4.20 -13.09 -2.74
C ASN A 30 2.83 -12.81 -2.12
N ILE A 31 2.79 -12.76 -0.80
CA ILE A 31 1.59 -12.50 0.00
C ILE A 31 1.62 -11.13 0.69
N PHE A 32 2.64 -10.31 0.38
CA PHE A 32 2.79 -8.97 0.92
C PHE A 32 3.27 -8.01 -0.16
N PHE A 33 2.37 -7.14 -0.65
CA PHE A 33 2.70 -6.25 -1.76
C PHE A 33 3.39 -4.97 -1.32
N SER A 34 3.26 -4.57 -0.05
CA SER A 34 3.79 -3.30 0.46
C SER A 34 5.33 -3.21 0.32
N ILE A 35 5.79 -2.10 -0.25
CA ILE A 35 7.20 -1.75 -0.45
C ILE A 35 7.53 -0.41 0.21
N GLN A 36 8.81 -0.20 0.52
CA GLN A 36 9.31 1.08 1.06
C GLN A 36 9.93 1.98 -0.01
N ASN A 37 10.40 1.39 -1.11
CA ASN A 37 11.05 2.07 -2.23
C ASN A 37 11.02 1.18 -3.47
N THR A 38 11.40 1.77 -4.60
CA THR A 38 11.35 1.16 -5.93
C THR A 38 12.51 0.22 -6.26
N PHE A 39 13.52 0.08 -5.41
CA PHE A 39 14.67 -0.80 -5.68
C PHE A 39 14.26 -2.26 -5.92
N LYS A 40 13.35 -2.80 -5.09
CA LYS A 40 12.81 -4.16 -5.26
C LYS A 40 12.05 -4.32 -6.57
N VAL A 41 11.36 -3.25 -7.01
CA VAL A 41 10.60 -3.24 -8.26
C VAL A 41 11.56 -3.33 -9.45
N VAL A 42 12.59 -2.48 -9.50
CA VAL A 42 13.60 -2.51 -10.57
C VAL A 42 14.29 -3.88 -10.65
N GLN A 43 14.69 -4.45 -9.51
CA GLN A 43 15.30 -5.77 -9.47
C GLN A 43 14.38 -6.84 -10.07
N GLN A 44 13.09 -6.85 -9.69
CA GLN A 44 12.13 -7.80 -10.22
C GLN A 44 11.87 -7.58 -11.73
N LEU A 45 11.79 -6.33 -12.19
CA LEU A 45 11.56 -6.02 -13.60
C LEU A 45 12.71 -6.44 -14.51
N SER A 46 13.94 -6.45 -14.02
CA SER A 46 15.10 -6.96 -14.77
C SER A 46 14.97 -8.44 -15.16
N THR A 47 14.16 -9.21 -14.40
CA THR A 47 13.89 -10.64 -14.66
C THR A 47 12.75 -10.87 -15.65
N VAL A 48 11.99 -9.83 -15.99
CA VAL A 48 10.86 -9.92 -16.91
C VAL A 48 11.39 -9.94 -18.34
N HIS A 49 11.16 -11.06 -19.02
CA HIS A 49 11.47 -11.24 -20.44
C HIS A 49 10.26 -11.84 -21.16
N ASN A 50 9.26 -11.01 -21.45
CA ASN A 50 8.04 -11.46 -22.11
C ASN A 50 7.33 -10.31 -22.87
N PRO A 51 7.22 -10.41 -24.21
CA PRO A 51 6.64 -9.36 -25.05
C PRO A 51 5.14 -9.14 -24.83
N ASN A 52 4.43 -10.12 -24.26
CA ASN A 52 3.01 -10.02 -23.97
C ASN A 52 2.72 -9.41 -22.60
N SER A 53 3.76 -9.07 -21.82
CA SER A 53 3.58 -8.41 -20.52
C SER A 53 2.88 -7.07 -20.68
N LYS A 54 1.90 -6.85 -19.83
CA LYS A 54 1.17 -5.59 -19.68
C LYS A 54 1.41 -5.08 -18.27
N ILE A 55 1.65 -3.78 -18.17
CA ILE A 55 1.75 -3.07 -16.90
C ILE A 55 0.32 -2.78 -16.43
N PHE A 56 0.08 -2.74 -15.13
CA PHE A 56 -1.11 -2.20 -14.50
C PHE A 56 -0.62 -1.29 -13.37
N CYS A 57 -0.92 0.00 -13.48
CA CYS A 57 -0.70 0.97 -12.41
C CYS A 57 -2.04 1.58 -12.05
N ALA A 58 -2.30 1.67 -10.76
CA ALA A 58 -3.50 2.33 -10.26
C ALA A 58 -3.22 2.97 -8.91
N ASP A 59 -3.95 4.02 -8.59
CA ASP A 59 -4.04 4.56 -7.23
C ASP A 59 -5.38 4.17 -6.60
N PHE A 60 -5.43 4.16 -5.27
CA PHE A 60 -6.69 4.03 -4.56
C PHE A 60 -7.35 5.39 -4.44
N SER A 61 -8.41 5.60 -5.22
CA SER A 61 -9.28 6.76 -5.04
C SER A 61 -9.82 6.79 -3.61
N SER A 62 -9.66 7.94 -2.93
CA SER A 62 -10.25 8.19 -1.63
C SER A 62 -9.89 7.17 -0.51
N LEU A 63 -8.69 6.55 -0.56
CA LEU A 63 -8.25 5.58 0.46
C LEU A 63 -8.43 6.10 1.90
N PHE A 64 -8.02 7.35 2.13
CA PHE A 64 -8.08 7.99 3.44
C PHE A 64 -9.44 8.59 3.77
N THR A 65 -10.35 8.75 2.82
CA THR A 65 -11.62 9.47 3.05
C THR A 65 -12.83 8.55 2.99
N ASN A 66 -12.75 7.43 2.28
CA ASN A 66 -13.91 6.58 1.98
C ASN A 66 -13.91 5.20 2.67
N LEU A 67 -12.83 4.81 3.34
CA LEU A 67 -12.76 3.51 3.99
C LEU A 67 -13.58 3.48 5.31
N PRO A 68 -14.57 2.58 5.46
CA PRO A 68 -15.37 2.50 6.69
C PRO A 68 -14.53 2.12 7.92
N HIS A 69 -14.81 2.74 9.08
CA HIS A 69 -14.05 2.49 10.32
C HIS A 69 -14.16 1.04 10.81
N ASP A 70 -15.31 0.40 10.60
CA ASP A 70 -15.55 -1.01 10.92
C ASP A 70 -14.64 -1.93 10.10
N VAL A 71 -14.47 -1.66 8.80
CA VAL A 71 -13.54 -2.40 7.94
C VAL A 71 -12.10 -2.22 8.41
N VAL A 72 -11.66 -0.99 8.69
CA VAL A 72 -10.31 -0.73 9.23
C VAL A 72 -10.11 -1.47 10.55
N ARG A 73 -11.07 -1.36 11.47
CA ARG A 73 -11.05 -2.04 12.77
C ARG A 73 -10.94 -3.56 12.60
N GLU A 74 -11.78 -4.16 11.77
CA GLU A 74 -11.79 -5.60 11.53
C GLU A 74 -10.41 -6.09 11.08
N LYS A 75 -9.82 -5.44 10.07
CA LYS A 75 -8.53 -5.86 9.51
C LYS A 75 -7.38 -5.66 10.50
N LEU A 76 -7.33 -4.53 11.20
CA LEU A 76 -6.29 -4.29 12.21
C LEU A 76 -6.47 -5.17 13.45
N TYR A 77 -7.70 -5.49 13.85
CA TYR A 77 -7.94 -6.39 14.98
C TYR A 77 -7.50 -7.80 14.65
N PHE A 78 -7.82 -8.29 13.45
CA PHE A 78 -7.31 -9.56 12.95
C PHE A 78 -5.77 -9.63 12.99
N LEU A 79 -5.12 -8.55 12.56
CA LEU A 79 -3.66 -8.42 12.62
C LEU A 79 -3.14 -8.52 14.05
N ILE A 80 -3.67 -7.68 14.95
CA ILE A 80 -3.27 -7.65 16.35
C ILE A 80 -3.50 -9.02 17.01
N ASP A 81 -4.63 -9.66 16.74
CA ASP A 81 -4.95 -10.99 17.25
C ASP A 81 -3.90 -12.01 16.79
N THR A 82 -3.61 -12.03 15.48
CA THR A 82 -2.60 -12.94 14.91
C THR A 82 -1.20 -12.70 15.47
N LEU A 83 -0.83 -11.44 15.75
CA LEU A 83 0.46 -11.06 16.32
C LEU A 83 0.62 -11.53 17.77
N PHE A 84 -0.38 -11.24 18.60
CA PHE A 84 -0.35 -11.57 20.03
C PHE A 84 -0.50 -13.07 20.28
N ASP A 85 -1.27 -13.78 19.46
CA ASP A 85 -1.47 -15.22 19.63
C ASP A 85 -0.23 -16.03 19.21
N ARG A 86 0.63 -15.49 18.32
CA ARG A 86 1.91 -16.11 17.93
C ARG A 86 3.04 -15.83 18.90
N ASN A 87 3.09 -14.62 19.46
CA ASN A 87 4.07 -14.24 20.44
C ASN A 87 3.62 -14.71 21.83
N ASN A 88 3.78 -16.01 22.12
CA ASN A 88 3.70 -16.50 23.50
C ASN A 88 4.61 -15.64 24.37
N ALA A 89 4.01 -14.87 25.28
CA ALA A 89 4.63 -13.79 26.03
C ALA A 89 6.05 -14.11 26.53
N SER A 90 7.06 -13.45 25.98
CA SER A 90 8.31 -13.11 26.66
C SER A 90 9.16 -12.19 25.79
N THR A 91 8.97 -10.88 25.95
CA THR A 91 10.01 -9.91 25.61
C THR A 91 10.09 -8.87 26.72
N THR A 92 11.25 -8.81 27.37
CA THR A 92 11.64 -7.81 28.37
C THR A 92 11.48 -6.39 27.79
N GLY A 93 10.52 -5.61 28.29
CA GLY A 93 10.22 -4.24 27.87
C GLY A 93 8.78 -3.81 28.16
N ARG A 94 8.41 -2.55 27.87
CA ARG A 94 7.03 -2.04 27.98
C ARG A 94 6.10 -2.93 27.14
N SER A 95 5.37 -3.82 27.80
CA SER A 95 4.41 -4.72 27.17
C SER A 95 3.08 -3.98 27.01
N TYR A 96 2.67 -3.72 25.78
CA TYR A 96 1.30 -3.27 25.51
C TYR A 96 0.40 -4.50 25.54
N HIS A 97 -0.77 -4.42 26.20
CA HIS A 97 -1.73 -5.49 26.09
C HIS A 97 -2.48 -5.41 24.75
N LYS A 98 -2.91 -6.57 24.26
CA LYS A 98 -3.76 -6.72 23.06
C LYS A 98 -4.95 -5.76 23.07
N VAL A 99 -5.59 -5.60 24.23
CA VAL A 99 -6.74 -4.71 24.44
C VAL A 99 -6.34 -3.24 24.32
N ASP A 100 -5.17 -2.85 24.83
CA ASP A 100 -4.69 -1.46 24.77
C ASP A 100 -4.43 -1.03 23.33
N VAL A 101 -3.77 -1.88 22.53
CA VAL A 101 -3.48 -1.58 21.12
C VAL A 101 -4.78 -1.42 20.33
N LYS A 102 -5.75 -2.32 20.55
CA LYS A 102 -7.09 -2.20 19.93
C LYS A 102 -7.79 -0.91 20.34
N GLY A 103 -7.75 -0.57 21.63
CA GLY A 103 -8.31 0.68 22.16
C GLY A 103 -7.69 1.93 21.54
N ILE A 104 -6.37 1.93 21.31
CA ILE A 104 -5.65 3.02 20.65
C ILE A 104 -6.12 3.19 19.19
N ILE A 105 -6.28 2.09 18.45
CA ILE A 105 -6.81 2.14 17.08
C ILE A 105 -8.22 2.74 17.06
N ASP A 106 -9.09 2.27 17.94
CA ASP A 106 -10.45 2.81 18.07
C ASP A 106 -10.47 4.28 18.44
N PHE A 107 -9.56 4.70 19.34
CA PHE A 107 -9.41 6.08 19.74
C PHE A 107 -8.99 6.95 18.54
N ILE A 108 -7.97 6.55 17.79
CA ILE A 108 -7.49 7.29 16.62
C ILE A 108 -8.61 7.46 15.58
N LEU A 109 -9.32 6.38 15.24
CA LEU A 109 -10.38 6.43 14.23
C LEU A 109 -11.56 7.29 14.67
N LYS A 110 -11.96 7.25 15.94
CA LYS A 110 -13.12 8.00 16.44
C LYS A 110 -12.82 9.46 16.76
N ASN A 111 -11.58 9.81 17.10
CA ASN A 111 -11.21 11.14 17.58
C ASN A 111 -10.46 11.95 16.52
N SER A 112 -10.97 11.94 15.28
CA SER A 112 -10.49 12.81 14.22
C SER A 112 -11.47 13.94 13.98
N PHE A 113 -10.97 15.16 14.13
CA PHE A 113 -11.77 16.38 13.99
C PHE A 113 -11.10 17.34 13.02
N ALA A 114 -11.90 17.99 12.18
CA ALA A 114 -11.48 19.06 11.28
C ALA A 114 -12.21 20.35 11.63
N TYR A 115 -11.46 21.46 11.70
CA TYR A 115 -12.04 22.78 11.92
C TYR A 115 -12.10 23.54 10.60
N TYR A 116 -13.31 23.94 10.18
CA TYR A 116 -13.51 24.65 8.93
C TYR A 116 -14.69 25.63 9.05
N GLY A 117 -14.51 26.86 8.56
CA GLY A 117 -15.59 27.86 8.54
C GLY A 117 -16.19 28.20 9.91
N GLY A 118 -15.37 28.19 10.97
CA GLY A 118 -15.85 28.46 12.33
C GLY A 118 -16.45 27.24 13.05
N GLN A 119 -16.58 26.10 12.37
CA GLN A 119 -17.25 24.91 12.89
C GLN A 119 -16.28 23.73 13.02
N LEU A 120 -16.52 22.89 14.03
CA LEU A 120 -15.77 21.67 14.29
C LEU A 120 -16.57 20.46 13.77
N TYR A 121 -15.95 19.66 12.91
CA TYR A 121 -16.54 18.48 12.31
C TYR A 121 -15.80 17.23 12.77
N GLN A 122 -16.53 16.17 13.10
CA GLN A 122 -15.95 14.86 13.41
C GLN A 122 -15.98 13.97 12.17
N GLN A 123 -14.85 13.33 11.86
CA GLN A 123 -14.78 12.36 10.77
C GLN A 123 -15.39 11.03 11.23
N HIS A 124 -16.47 10.59 10.57
CA HIS A 124 -17.13 9.31 10.86
C HIS A 124 -16.74 8.18 9.90
N LYS A 125 -15.97 8.50 8.85
CA LYS A 125 -15.57 7.57 7.78
C LYS A 125 -14.22 7.99 7.23
N GLY A 126 -13.40 7.01 6.85
CA GLY A 126 -12.04 7.21 6.35
C GLY A 126 -10.97 6.96 7.41
N ILE A 127 -9.72 7.16 7.04
CA ILE A 127 -8.58 7.11 7.93
C ILE A 127 -8.20 8.57 8.24
N PRO A 128 -8.11 8.98 9.51
CA PRO A 128 -7.78 10.35 9.91
C PRO A 128 -6.56 10.89 9.15
N GLN A 129 -6.68 12.00 8.43
CA GLN A 129 -5.53 12.57 7.70
C GLN A 129 -4.69 13.48 8.61
N GLY A 130 -3.37 13.55 8.38
CA GLY A 130 -2.45 14.40 9.13
C GLY A 130 -1.90 13.80 10.43
N ASN A 131 -2.32 12.59 10.81
CA ASN A 131 -1.73 11.84 11.92
C ASN A 131 -0.56 10.96 11.44
N ASN A 132 0.49 10.83 12.26
CA ASN A 132 1.69 10.02 11.97
C ASN A 132 1.41 8.52 11.81
N ALA A 133 0.28 8.04 12.33
CA ALA A 133 -0.16 6.64 12.27
C ALA A 133 -0.96 6.30 10.99
N SER A 134 -1.47 7.31 10.30
CA SER A 134 -2.47 7.12 9.24
C SER A 134 -1.96 6.40 8.00
N PRO A 135 -0.76 6.71 7.47
CA PRO A 135 -0.20 5.94 6.37
C PRO A 135 -0.05 4.46 6.72
N GLN A 136 0.34 4.14 7.96
CA GLN A 136 0.50 2.77 8.43
C GLN A 136 -0.86 2.08 8.60
N ILE A 137 -1.87 2.77 9.14
CA ILE A 137 -3.24 2.24 9.22
C ILE A 137 -3.75 1.86 7.82
N ALA A 138 -3.54 2.74 6.84
CA ALA A 138 -3.94 2.49 5.45
C ALA A 138 -3.19 1.29 4.86
N ASP A 139 -1.85 1.30 4.94
CA ASP A 139 -0.99 0.27 4.37
C ASP A 139 -1.27 -1.12 4.97
N LEU A 140 -1.43 -1.19 6.30
CA LEU A 140 -1.73 -2.43 7.02
C LEU A 140 -3.13 -2.94 6.70
N THR A 141 -4.12 -2.05 6.60
CA THR A 141 -5.48 -2.46 6.26
C THR A 141 -5.52 -3.12 4.88
N LEU A 142 -4.88 -2.51 3.89
CA LEU A 142 -4.74 -3.08 2.55
C LEU A 142 -3.94 -4.38 2.56
N ALA A 143 -2.83 -4.43 3.30
CA ALA A 143 -2.01 -5.64 3.41
C ALA A 143 -2.77 -6.85 3.98
N ILE A 144 -3.67 -6.62 4.94
CA ILE A 144 -4.50 -7.70 5.49
C ILE A 144 -5.58 -8.13 4.50
N MET A 145 -6.18 -7.21 3.74
CA MET A 145 -7.11 -7.56 2.65
C MET A 145 -6.41 -8.45 1.61
N GLU A 146 -5.22 -8.03 1.15
CA GLU A 146 -4.38 -8.79 0.22
C GLU A 146 -4.06 -10.19 0.77
N TYR A 147 -3.57 -10.25 2.00
CA TYR A 147 -3.21 -11.50 2.67
C TYR A 147 -4.40 -12.46 2.78
N GLN A 148 -5.55 -11.98 3.30
CA GLN A 148 -6.74 -12.81 3.47
C GLN A 148 -7.25 -13.32 2.12
N TYR A 149 -7.27 -12.46 1.09
CA TYR A 149 -7.69 -12.85 -0.24
C TYR A 149 -6.77 -13.95 -0.80
N ILE A 150 -5.45 -13.75 -0.75
CA ILE A 150 -4.48 -14.70 -1.31
C ILE A 150 -4.56 -16.04 -0.56
N ARG A 151 -4.59 -15.99 0.78
CA ARG A 151 -4.68 -17.20 1.62
C ARG A 151 -5.94 -18.03 1.34
N ASN A 152 -7.07 -17.36 1.10
CA ASN A 152 -8.36 -18.05 0.94
C ASN A 152 -8.61 -18.51 -0.50
N ASN A 153 -8.08 -17.79 -1.50
CA ASN A 153 -8.46 -17.99 -2.90
C ASN A 153 -7.32 -18.49 -3.81
N VAL A 154 -6.05 -18.25 -3.45
CA VAL A 154 -4.90 -18.58 -4.31
C VAL A 154 -4.23 -19.85 -3.79
N LYS A 155 -4.62 -21.00 -4.36
CA LYS A 155 -3.97 -22.29 -4.10
C LYS A 155 -2.76 -22.52 -5.03
N ALA A 156 -1.86 -23.42 -4.64
CA ALA A 156 -0.82 -23.92 -5.53
C ALA A 156 -1.44 -24.41 -6.86
N GLY A 157 -0.93 -23.91 -7.99
CA GLY A 157 -1.47 -24.18 -9.33
C GLY A 157 -2.51 -23.17 -9.84
N HIS A 158 -2.96 -22.21 -9.01
CA HIS A 158 -3.76 -21.10 -9.49
C HIS A 158 -2.99 -20.33 -10.57
N THR A 159 -3.65 -20.00 -11.69
CA THR A 159 -2.94 -19.50 -12.88
C THR A 159 -2.26 -18.15 -12.70
N LEU A 160 -2.55 -17.45 -11.60
CA LEU A 160 -1.94 -16.18 -11.20
C LEU A 160 -1.02 -16.26 -9.97
N ALA A 161 -0.87 -17.42 -9.32
CA ALA A 161 -0.04 -17.56 -8.12
C ALA A 161 1.36 -16.97 -8.33
N PHE A 162 1.98 -17.28 -9.48
CA PHE A 162 3.30 -16.74 -9.84
C PHE A 162 3.28 -15.30 -10.35
N SER A 163 2.17 -14.81 -10.92
CA SER A 163 2.13 -13.43 -11.39
C SER A 163 2.01 -12.44 -10.24
N LEU A 164 1.38 -12.83 -9.12
CA LEU A 164 1.29 -11.98 -7.93
C LEU A 164 2.67 -11.64 -7.34
N ASN A 165 3.71 -12.43 -7.65
CA ASN A 165 5.11 -12.14 -7.31
C ASN A 165 5.66 -10.86 -7.96
N ARG A 166 4.93 -10.29 -8.92
CA ARG A 166 5.25 -9.03 -9.58
C ARG A 166 4.21 -7.95 -9.29
N THR A 167 3.57 -8.04 -8.11
CA THR A 167 2.68 -7.02 -7.57
C THR A 167 3.38 -6.30 -6.44
N PHE A 168 3.32 -4.98 -6.46
CA PHE A 168 3.97 -4.10 -5.50
C PHE A 168 3.04 -2.94 -5.19
N ARG A 169 2.99 -2.51 -3.93
CA ARG A 169 2.15 -1.40 -3.48
C ARG A 169 2.96 -0.46 -2.60
N TYR A 170 2.86 0.83 -2.84
CA TYR A 170 3.38 1.85 -1.96
C TYR A 170 2.22 2.67 -1.44
N ILE A 171 1.76 2.35 -0.22
CA ILE A 171 0.57 2.95 0.41
C ILE A 171 -0.64 2.84 -0.54
N ASP A 172 -0.95 3.89 -1.29
CA ASP A 172 -2.05 4.06 -2.23
C ASP A 172 -1.70 3.72 -3.68
N ASP A 173 -0.42 3.72 -4.07
CA ASP A 173 0.01 3.36 -5.42
C ASP A 173 0.17 1.84 -5.56
N LEU A 174 -0.54 1.22 -6.50
CA LEU A 174 -0.47 -0.21 -6.82
C LEU A 174 0.14 -0.43 -8.22
N PHE A 175 1.14 -1.29 -8.29
CA PHE A 175 1.81 -1.72 -9.52
C PHE A 175 1.75 -3.23 -9.70
N HIS A 176 1.48 -3.66 -10.93
CA HIS A 176 1.52 -5.07 -11.33
C HIS A 176 2.00 -5.23 -12.78
N ILE A 177 2.70 -6.33 -13.07
CA ILE A 177 3.09 -6.69 -14.45
C ILE A 177 2.88 -8.18 -14.75
N SER A 178 2.05 -8.46 -15.76
CA SER A 178 1.79 -9.83 -16.24
C SER A 178 1.18 -9.85 -17.63
N GLU A 179 1.12 -11.03 -18.26
CA GLU A 179 0.35 -11.24 -19.50
C GLU A 179 -1.17 -11.16 -19.27
N LYS A 180 -1.62 -11.52 -18.06
CA LYS A 180 -3.03 -11.67 -17.68
C LYS A 180 -3.55 -10.45 -16.90
N ARG A 181 -3.31 -9.25 -17.42
CA ARG A 181 -3.76 -7.98 -16.79
C ARG A 181 -5.26 -7.97 -16.47
N SER A 182 -6.11 -8.45 -17.36
CA SER A 182 -7.56 -8.48 -17.16
C SER A 182 -7.97 -9.35 -15.98
N GLU A 183 -7.30 -10.47 -15.79
CA GLU A 183 -7.52 -11.36 -14.64
C GLU A 183 -7.12 -10.68 -13.33
N PHE A 184 -5.98 -9.98 -13.33
CA PHE A 184 -5.54 -9.20 -12.17
C PHE A 184 -6.57 -8.12 -11.79
N MET A 185 -7.14 -7.41 -12.77
CA MET A 185 -8.20 -6.42 -12.54
C MET A 185 -9.46 -7.02 -11.89
N ARG A 186 -9.88 -8.22 -12.32
CA ARG A 186 -11.01 -8.91 -11.72
C ARG A 186 -10.71 -9.24 -10.26
N ILE A 187 -9.53 -9.80 -10.00
CA ILE A 187 -9.07 -10.14 -8.65
C ILE A 187 -9.00 -8.91 -7.75
N THR A 188 -8.48 -7.77 -8.22
CA THR A 188 -8.43 -6.56 -7.39
C THR A 188 -9.82 -6.06 -7.00
N THR A 189 -10.84 -6.29 -7.85
CA THR A 189 -12.23 -5.95 -7.55
C THR A 189 -12.80 -6.83 -6.41
N GLU A 190 -12.37 -8.09 -6.33
CA GLU A 190 -12.78 -9.04 -5.28
C GLU A 190 -11.91 -8.93 -4.01
N MET A 191 -10.65 -8.49 -4.14
CA MET A 191 -9.66 -8.42 -3.07
C MET A 191 -9.90 -7.26 -2.11
N TYR A 192 -10.28 -6.10 -2.63
CA TYR A 192 -10.45 -4.88 -1.84
C TYR A 192 -11.93 -4.64 -1.50
N HIS A 193 -12.16 -3.98 -0.37
CA HIS A 193 -13.52 -3.61 0.03
C HIS A 193 -14.17 -2.68 -1.00
N GLN A 194 -15.48 -2.85 -1.26
CA GLN A 194 -16.25 -2.10 -2.28
C GLN A 194 -16.24 -0.58 -2.13
N SER A 195 -15.84 -0.05 -0.97
CA SER A 195 -15.65 1.40 -0.76
C SER A 195 -14.38 1.94 -1.41
N LEU A 196 -13.47 1.07 -1.84
CA LEU A 196 -12.24 1.42 -2.50
C LEU A 196 -12.44 1.27 -4.01
N THR A 197 -11.93 2.23 -4.76
CA THR A 197 -11.90 2.15 -6.22
C THR A 197 -10.46 2.40 -6.68
N LEU A 198 -9.97 1.54 -7.56
CA LEU A 198 -8.66 1.66 -8.17
C LEU A 198 -8.80 2.47 -9.47
N GLU A 199 -8.18 3.65 -9.53
CA GLU A 199 -8.14 4.46 -10.74
C GLU A 199 -6.84 4.19 -11.48
N GLN A 200 -6.94 3.79 -12.75
CA GLN A 200 -5.76 3.44 -13.52
C GLN A 200 -4.98 4.68 -13.94
N THR A 201 -3.67 4.65 -13.71
CA THR A 201 -2.75 5.76 -13.99
C THR A 201 -1.81 5.46 -15.16
N ASN A 202 -2.10 4.41 -15.93
CA ASN A 202 -1.30 4.00 -17.08
C ASN A 202 -1.37 5.00 -18.23
N SER A 203 -0.21 5.36 -18.79
CA SER A 203 -0.12 6.03 -20.10
C SER A 203 -0.48 5.08 -21.25
N GLY A 204 -0.26 3.78 -21.08
CA GLY A 204 -0.66 2.75 -22.03
C GLY A 204 -0.55 1.32 -21.45
N PRO A 205 -0.90 0.28 -22.23
CA PRO A 205 -0.87 -1.10 -21.73
C PRO A 205 0.54 -1.62 -21.45
N ARG A 206 1.56 -0.99 -22.04
CA ARG A 206 2.99 -1.35 -21.93
C ARG A 206 3.85 -0.22 -21.36
N GLU A 207 3.24 0.88 -20.93
CA GLU A 207 3.94 2.07 -20.47
C GLU A 207 3.21 2.70 -19.29
N SER A 208 3.96 3.02 -18.24
CA SER A 208 3.42 3.71 -17.08
C SER A 208 4.54 4.30 -16.22
N ALA A 209 4.17 5.29 -15.41
CA ALA A 209 4.94 5.66 -14.24
C ALA A 209 4.45 4.91 -12.99
N PHE A 210 5.35 4.68 -12.04
CA PHE A 210 5.06 4.23 -10.68
C PHE A 210 6.10 4.84 -9.74
N LEU A 211 5.66 5.71 -8.82
CA LEU A 211 6.53 6.53 -7.98
C LEU A 211 7.55 7.32 -8.81
N ASP A 212 8.84 7.06 -8.61
CA ASP A 212 9.98 7.66 -9.30
C ASP A 212 10.45 6.85 -10.53
N LEU A 213 9.71 5.83 -10.96
CA LEU A 213 10.04 4.99 -12.10
C LEU A 213 9.12 5.22 -13.29
N SER A 214 9.70 5.48 -14.46
CA SER A 214 9.06 5.26 -15.76
C SER A 214 9.42 3.88 -16.28
N MET A 215 8.44 3.16 -16.83
CA MET A 215 8.60 1.77 -17.26
C MET A 215 7.97 1.56 -18.63
N ILE A 216 8.71 0.90 -19.53
CA ILE A 216 8.25 0.55 -20.87
C ILE A 216 8.58 -0.91 -21.17
N VAL A 217 7.56 -1.72 -21.47
CA VAL A 217 7.73 -3.09 -21.99
C VAL A 217 8.08 -3.02 -23.47
N LYS A 218 9.32 -3.40 -23.82
CA LYS A 218 9.82 -3.38 -25.20
C LYS A 218 9.31 -4.58 -26.00
N ASN A 219 9.37 -4.48 -27.32
CA ASN A 219 8.96 -5.54 -28.24
C ASN A 219 9.76 -6.84 -28.07
N ASN A 220 11.00 -6.76 -27.57
CA ASN A 220 11.82 -7.93 -27.23
C ASN A 220 11.46 -8.55 -25.86
N GLY A 221 10.41 -8.06 -25.20
CA GLY A 221 9.93 -8.54 -23.91
C GLY A 221 10.69 -8.04 -22.68
N LYS A 222 11.80 -7.30 -22.84
CA LYS A 222 12.50 -6.68 -21.72
C LYS A 222 11.76 -5.43 -21.24
N VAL A 223 11.81 -5.17 -19.94
CA VAL A 223 11.31 -3.93 -19.35
C VAL A 223 12.45 -2.91 -19.29
N GLN A 224 12.27 -1.76 -19.95
CA GLN A 224 13.16 -0.61 -19.77
C GLN A 224 12.62 0.24 -18.63
N THR A 225 13.51 0.67 -17.73
CA THR A 225 13.19 1.59 -16.63
C THR A 225 14.04 2.85 -16.70
N SER A 226 13.49 4.00 -16.34
CA SER A 226 14.22 5.26 -16.17
C SER A 226 13.65 6.06 -15.00
N LEU A 227 14.40 7.06 -14.52
CA LEU A 227 13.90 7.99 -13.51
C LEU A 227 12.72 8.77 -14.09
N TYR A 228 11.66 8.92 -13.30
CA TYR A 228 10.49 9.72 -13.62
C TYR A 228 10.28 10.77 -12.55
N ASN A 229 9.91 11.98 -12.97
CA ASN A 229 9.54 13.04 -12.09
C ASN A 229 8.27 13.72 -12.60
N LYS A 230 7.19 13.60 -11.84
CA LYS A 230 5.87 14.15 -12.17
C LYS A 230 5.89 15.67 -12.40
N THR A 231 6.87 16.39 -11.84
CA THR A 231 6.98 17.84 -12.11
C THR A 231 7.31 18.15 -13.56
N ASP A 232 7.90 17.20 -14.28
CA ASP A 232 8.32 17.38 -15.67
C ASP A 232 7.11 17.34 -16.63
N ASP A 233 5.95 16.83 -16.15
CA ASP A 233 4.69 16.79 -16.90
C ASP A 233 3.88 18.09 -16.82
N TYR A 234 4.21 18.99 -15.89
CA TYR A 234 3.46 20.23 -15.75
C TYR A 234 3.82 21.22 -16.85
N SER A 235 2.81 21.90 -17.39
CA SER A 235 2.99 22.94 -18.41
C SER A 235 3.60 24.24 -17.87
N PHE A 236 3.98 24.27 -16.59
CA PHE A 236 4.53 25.43 -15.90
C PHE A 236 5.77 25.04 -15.10
N SER A 237 6.68 25.99 -14.90
CA SER A 237 7.88 25.75 -14.10
C SER A 237 7.53 25.55 -12.63
N VAL A 238 7.88 24.39 -12.10
CA VAL A 238 7.80 24.13 -10.66
C VAL A 238 9.02 24.72 -9.98
N VAL A 239 8.80 25.73 -9.16
CA VAL A 239 9.83 26.28 -8.27
C VAL A 239 10.10 25.24 -7.18
N ARG A 240 11.26 24.58 -7.23
CA ARG A 240 11.64 23.50 -6.31
C ARG A 240 12.09 24.00 -4.93
N TYR A 241 12.55 25.25 -4.85
CA TYR A 241 13.07 25.84 -3.64
C TYR A 241 12.28 27.08 -3.27
N PRO A 242 11.95 27.29 -1.99
CA PRO A 242 11.31 28.53 -1.57
C PRO A 242 12.16 29.72 -1.98
N HIS A 243 11.51 30.82 -2.36
CA HIS A 243 12.20 32.08 -2.61
C HIS A 243 13.01 32.46 -1.36
N TYR A 244 14.19 33.06 -1.52
CA TYR A 244 15.06 33.39 -0.38
C TYR A 244 14.42 34.37 0.63
N GLN A 245 13.37 35.09 0.22
CA GLN A 245 12.55 35.97 1.08
C GLN A 245 11.32 35.27 1.67
N SER A 246 11.13 33.98 1.41
CA SER A 246 10.02 33.20 1.94
C SER A 246 10.30 32.82 3.39
N ASN A 247 9.26 32.89 4.24
CA ASN A 247 9.30 32.39 5.61
C ASN A 247 9.04 30.87 5.71
N ILE A 248 9.12 30.14 4.58
CA ILE A 248 9.05 28.69 4.58
C ILE A 248 10.44 28.17 5.01
N PRO A 249 10.55 27.51 6.17
CA PRO A 249 11.83 27.03 6.72
C PRO A 249 12.50 25.99 5.83
#